data_AF-A0A915HUT9-F1
#
_entry.id   AF-A0A915HUT9-F1
#
_cell.length_a   1.000
_cell.length_b   1.000
_cell.length_c   1.000
_cell.angle_alpha   90.00
_cell.angle_beta   90.00
_cell.angle_gamma   90.00
#
_symmetry.space_group_name_H-M   'P 1'
#
loop_
_entity.id
_entity.type
_entity.pdbx_description
1 polymer ?
#
loop_
_entity_poly.entity_id
_entity_poly.type
_entity_poly.pdbx_seq_one_letter_code
_entity_poly.pdbx_strand_id
1 'polypeptide(L)'
;MIAPYISNFYLATYALINYACFHGSLVQATGWRPSFKYYNKWLSFLGAVLCVGAMFLMGWIAAICTTIFIIILYVYLVRKKPDVNWGSSNQAQTYKSALEGMFKLLYTEQHIKNYMPQVLALTGNPVARPAMVDFINSFTKHKGLLIVQIPNITNA
;
A
#
# COMPACT_ATOMS: atom_id res chain seq x y z
N MET A 1 12.10 -2.85 41.92
CA MET A 1 12.66 -1.90 40.93
C MET A 1 12.47 -2.41 39.50
N ILE A 2 11.22 -2.72 39.11
CA ILE A 2 10.87 -3.30 37.79
C ILE A 2 9.87 -2.42 37.03
N ALA A 3 9.08 -1.63 37.76
CA ALA A 3 8.07 -0.71 37.23
C ALA A 3 8.53 0.17 36.05
N PRO A 4 9.70 0.86 36.07
CA PRO A 4 10.08 1.75 34.99
C PRO A 4 10.34 1.04 33.65
N TYR A 5 10.81 -0.22 33.68
CA TYR A 5 11.06 -1.00 32.46
C TYR A 5 9.75 -1.42 31.79
N ILE A 6 8.78 -1.88 32.59
CA ILE A 6 7.46 -2.26 32.11
C ILE A 6 6.72 -1.04 31.56
N SER A 7 6.75 0.09 32.27
CA SER A 7 6.16 1.35 31.81
C SER A 7 6.75 1.82 30.48
N ASN A 8 8.06 1.68 30.27
CA ASN A 8 8.71 2.04 29.02
C ASN A 8 8.23 1.18 27.83
N PHE A 9 7.99 -0.12 28.05
CA PHE A 9 7.45 -1.01 27.02
C PHE A 9 5.99 -0.69 26.66
N TYR A 10 5.16 -0.36 27.66
CA TYR A 10 3.80 0.10 27.43
C TYR A 10 3.77 1.43 26.66
N LEU A 11 4.61 2.40 27.03
CA LEU A 11 4.75 3.66 26.30
C LEU A 11 5.18 3.43 24.85
N ALA A 12 6.12 2.50 24.60
CA ALA A 12 6.55 2.15 23.25
C ALA A 12 5.38 1.59 22.42
N THR A 13 4.55 0.72 23.02
CA THR A 13 3.36 0.17 22.36
C THR A 13 2.33 1.26 22.07
N TYR A 14 2.09 2.19 23.00
CA TYR A 14 1.20 3.33 22.79
C TYR A 14 1.72 4.28 21.71
N ALA A 15 3.03 4.52 21.66
CA ALA A 15 3.65 5.30 20.58
C ALA A 15 3.42 4.64 19.21
N LEU A 16 3.63 3.32 19.13
CA LEU A 16 3.41 2.54 17.90
C LEU A 16 1.95 2.57 17.44
N ILE A 17 0.99 2.39 18.35
CA ILE A 17 -0.44 2.43 18.01
C ILE A 17 -0.83 3.81 17.51
N ASN A 18 -0.44 4.87 18.22
CA ASN A 18 -0.71 6.25 17.81
C ASN A 18 -0.09 6.59 16.45
N TYR A 19 1.14 6.13 16.21
CA TYR A 19 1.82 6.30 14.93
C TYR A 19 1.14 5.49 13.81
N ALA A 20 0.73 4.24 14.07
CA ALA A 20 0.03 3.41 13.11
C ALA A 20 -1.31 4.04 12.69
N CYS A 21 -2.07 4.59 13.64
CA CYS A 21 -3.30 5.34 13.36
C CYS A 21 -3.04 6.59 12.52
N PHE A 22 -1.97 7.34 12.82
CA PHE A 22 -1.58 8.51 12.03
C PHE A 22 -1.16 8.13 10.60
N HIS A 23 -0.30 7.12 10.45
CA HIS A 23 0.19 6.65 9.16
C HIS A 23 -0.95 6.06 8.30
N GLY A 24 -1.84 5.26 8.90
CA GLY A 24 -3.02 4.72 8.22
C GLY A 24 -3.97 5.82 7.72
N SER A 25 -4.18 6.86 8.54
CA SER A 25 -4.93 8.07 8.15
C SER A 25 -4.25 8.88 7.05
N LEU A 26 -2.92 8.97 7.07
CA LEU A 26 -2.15 9.75 6.11
C LEU A 26 -2.15 9.11 4.72
N VAL A 27 -1.96 7.78 4.67
CA VAL A 27 -1.94 7.00 3.42
C VAL A 27 -3.36 6.69 2.92
N GLN A 28 -4.40 7.03 3.70
CA GLN A 28 -5.80 6.71 3.42
C GLN A 28 -5.96 5.24 3.02
N ALA A 29 -5.40 4.34 3.86
CA ALA A 29 -5.44 2.91 3.62
C ALA A 29 -6.90 2.47 3.38
N THR A 30 -7.11 1.57 2.43
CA THR A 30 -8.46 1.18 1.94
C THR A 30 -9.42 0.72 3.03
N GLY A 31 -8.91 0.05 4.07
CA GLY A 31 -9.67 -0.42 5.24
C GLY A 31 -9.77 0.58 6.39
N TRP A 32 -9.10 1.73 6.30
CA TRP A 32 -9.05 2.71 7.38
C TRP A 32 -10.23 3.69 7.31
N ARG A 33 -11.25 3.49 8.14
CA ARG A 33 -12.44 4.35 8.27
C ARG A 33 -12.73 4.70 9.74
N PRO A 34 -12.00 5.64 10.34
CA PRO A 34 -12.27 6.07 11.71
C PRO A 34 -13.64 6.76 11.77
N SER A 35 -14.66 6.08 12.32
CA SER A 35 -16.02 6.61 12.45
C SER A 35 -16.22 7.46 13.71
N PHE A 36 -15.19 7.62 14.53
CA PHE A 36 -15.28 8.32 15.80
C PHE A 36 -15.24 9.85 15.61
N LYS A 37 -16.24 10.54 16.17
CA LYS A 37 -16.47 11.99 15.96
C LYS A 37 -15.28 12.89 16.35
N TYR A 38 -14.53 12.54 17.39
CA TYR A 38 -13.40 13.34 17.88
C TYR A 38 -12.04 12.79 17.44
N TYR A 39 -12.00 11.88 16.47
CA TYR A 39 -10.74 11.38 15.94
C TYR A 39 -10.08 12.44 15.06
N ASN A 40 -8.82 12.78 15.35
CA ASN A 40 -7.99 13.64 14.52
C ASN A 40 -6.62 12.99 14.29
N LYS A 41 -6.19 12.89 13.03
CA LYS A 41 -4.87 12.34 12.65
C LYS A 41 -3.72 13.06 13.36
N TRP A 42 -3.81 14.39 13.48
CA TRP A 42 -2.79 15.20 14.13
C TRP A 42 -2.72 14.97 15.63
N LEU A 43 -3.86 14.66 16.27
CA LEU A 43 -3.89 14.29 17.67
C LEU A 43 -3.20 12.94 17.92
N SER A 44 -3.38 11.97 17.01
CA SER A 44 -2.66 10.69 17.07
C SER A 44 -1.15 10.90 16.91
N PHE A 45 -0.72 11.78 15.99
CA PHE A 45 0.70 12.11 15.84
C PHE A 45 1.28 12.75 17.10
N LEU A 46 0.57 13.73 17.66
CA LEU A 46 0.97 14.39 18.90
C LEU A 46 1.05 13.38 20.06
N GLY A 47 0.11 12.45 20.16
CA GLY A 47 0.15 11.35 21.13
C GLY A 47 1.39 10.47 20.98
N ALA A 48 1.77 10.11 19.75
CA ALA A 48 2.99 9.34 19.50
C ALA A 48 4.25 10.09 19.95
N VAL A 49 4.36 11.39 19.63
CA VAL A 49 5.50 12.23 20.02
C VAL A 49 5.56 12.40 21.54
N LEU A 50 4.42 12.60 22.21
CA LEU A 50 4.36 12.68 23.68
C LEU A 50 4.79 11.37 24.33
N CYS A 51 4.36 10.22 23.81
CA CYS A 51 4.80 8.92 24.32
C CYS A 51 6.32 8.74 24.19
N VAL A 52 6.90 9.09 23.03
CA VAL A 52 8.36 9.03 22.84
C VAL A 52 9.09 10.00 23.76
N GLY A 53 8.60 11.23 23.91
CA GLY A 53 9.15 12.21 24.85
C GLY A 53 9.13 11.70 26.29
N ALA A 54 8.03 11.09 26.71
CA ALA A 54 7.91 10.49 28.04
C ALA A 54 8.85 9.29 28.25
N MET A 55 9.18 8.51 27.21
CA MET A 55 10.22 7.46 27.27
C MET A 55 11.61 8.05 27.54
N PHE A 56 11.96 9.15 26.87
CA PHE A 56 13.23 9.85 27.10
C PHE A 56 13.34 10.43 28.51
N LEU A 57 12.23 10.94 29.07
CA LEU A 57 12.14 11.44 30.44
C LEU A 57 12.38 10.36 31.50
N MET A 58 11.93 9.12 31.27
CA MET A 58 12.16 8.00 32.20
C MET A 58 13.58 7.45 32.14
N GLY A 59 14.19 7.41 30.95
CA GLY A 59 15.54 6.92 30.78
C GLY A 59 15.94 6.78 29.31
N TRP A 60 16.83 7.66 28.86
CA TRP A 60 17.30 7.73 27.48
C TRP A 60 17.93 6.43 26.96
N ILE A 61 18.71 5.71 27.77
CA ILE A 61 19.35 4.43 27.38
C ILE A 61 18.27 3.38 27.09
N ALA A 62 17.31 3.23 28.00
CA ALA A 62 16.21 2.29 27.83
C ALA A 62 15.36 2.66 26.61
N ALA A 63 15.04 3.95 26.40
CA ALA A 63 14.28 4.41 25.26
C ALA A 63 14.95 4.05 23.91
N ILE A 64 16.24 4.32 23.77
CA ILE A 64 17.01 3.99 22.56
C ILE A 64 17.00 2.49 22.30
N CYS A 65 17.28 1.67 23.32
CA CYS A 65 17.28 0.21 23.18
C CYS A 65 15.92 -0.33 22.71
N THR A 66 14.81 0.11 23.32
CA THR A 66 13.47 -0.38 22.93
C THR A 66 13.10 0.08 21.52
N THR A 67 13.39 1.34 21.16
CA THR A 67 13.10 1.86 19.82
C THR A 67 13.89 1.11 18.74
N ILE A 68 15.18 0.83 18.96
CA ILE A 68 16.00 0.05 18.02
C ILE A 68 15.45 -1.36 17.88
N PHE A 69 15.12 -2.03 18.99
CA PHE A 69 14.54 -3.37 18.97
C PHE A 69 13.25 -3.44 18.14
N ILE A 70 12.36 -2.47 18.33
CA ILE A 70 11.10 -2.35 17.59
C ILE A 70 11.35 -2.13 16.09
N ILE A 71 12.30 -1.26 15.72
CA ILE A 71 12.65 -0.99 14.32
C ILE A 71 13.19 -2.26 13.65
N ILE A 72 14.09 -2.98 14.32
CA ILE A 72 14.65 -4.25 13.82
C ILE A 72 13.53 -5.26 13.58
N LEU A 73 12.62 -5.42 14.55
CA LEU A 73 11.48 -6.33 14.44
C LEU A 73 10.56 -5.93 13.29
N TYR A 74 10.25 -4.63 13.15
CA TYR A 74 9.44 -4.11 12.06
C TYR A 74 10.07 -4.42 10.68
N VAL A 75 11.36 -4.11 10.51
CA VAL A 75 12.08 -4.37 9.25
C VAL A 75 12.14 -5.88 8.96
N TYR A 76 12.37 -6.71 9.97
CA TYR A 76 12.35 -8.17 9.84
C TYR A 76 11.01 -8.68 9.33
N LEU A 77 9.89 -8.21 9.90
CA LEU A 77 8.54 -8.59 9.49
C LEU A 77 8.23 -8.16 8.05
N VAL A 78 8.58 -6.91 7.70
CA VAL A 78 8.35 -6.37 6.34
C VAL A 78 9.17 -7.12 5.30
N ARG A 79 10.40 -7.54 5.62
CA ARG A 79 11.28 -8.31 4.72
C ARG A 79 10.82 -9.75 4.55
N LYS A 80 10.39 -10.40 5.63
CA LYS A 80 10.00 -11.82 5.62
C LYS A 80 8.72 -12.07 4.83
N LYS A 81 7.86 -11.04 4.67
CA LYS A 81 6.56 -11.10 3.97
C LYS A 81 5.89 -12.48 4.14
N PRO A 82 5.57 -12.86 5.38
CA PRO A 82 5.00 -14.19 5.63
C PRO A 82 3.79 -14.40 4.71
N ASP A 83 3.71 -15.57 4.08
CA ASP A 83 2.61 -15.98 3.19
C ASP A 83 1.36 -16.21 4.04
N VAL A 84 0.73 -15.11 4.43
CA VAL A 84 -0.38 -15.13 5.35
C VAL A 84 -1.56 -14.34 4.76
N ASN A 85 -2.71 -15.02 4.69
CA ASN A 85 -3.92 -14.61 3.96
C ASN A 85 -4.68 -13.39 4.54
N TRP A 86 -4.10 -12.60 5.45
CA TRP A 86 -4.77 -11.44 6.06
C TRP A 86 -4.97 -10.26 5.09
N GLY A 87 -4.74 -10.45 3.78
CA GLY A 87 -4.79 -9.42 2.76
C GLY A 87 -3.60 -8.47 2.87
N SER A 88 -2.84 -8.30 1.79
CA SER A 88 -1.73 -7.36 1.85
C SER A 88 -2.25 -5.92 1.70
N SER A 89 -1.96 -5.06 2.66
CA SER A 89 -2.29 -3.62 2.58
C SER A 89 -1.69 -2.98 1.33
N ASN A 90 -0.56 -3.50 0.86
CA ASN A 90 0.09 -3.08 -0.38
C ASN A 90 -0.74 -3.41 -1.63
N GLN A 91 -1.28 -4.64 -1.78
CA GLN A 91 -2.16 -4.97 -2.92
C GLN A 91 -3.43 -4.12 -2.91
N ALA A 92 -4.03 -3.91 -1.74
CA ALA A 92 -5.22 -3.06 -1.62
C ALA A 92 -4.91 -1.61 -2.01
N GLN A 93 -3.75 -1.08 -1.62
CA GLN A 93 -3.29 0.24 -2.02
C GLN A 93 -3.05 0.33 -3.54
N THR A 94 -2.36 -0.66 -4.14
CA THR A 94 -2.13 -0.71 -5.59
C THR A 94 -3.44 -0.71 -6.37
N TYR A 95 -4.43 -1.49 -5.92
CA TYR A 95 -5.75 -1.52 -6.53
C TYR A 95 -6.44 -0.15 -6.46
N LYS A 96 -6.44 0.49 -5.29
CA LYS A 96 -7.01 1.83 -5.10
C LYS A 96 -6.30 2.87 -5.98
N SER A 97 -4.98 2.86 -6.03
CA SER A 97 -4.21 3.78 -6.87
C SER A 97 -4.49 3.57 -8.36
N ALA A 98 -4.63 2.32 -8.82
CA ALA A 98 -5.04 2.03 -10.19
C ALA A 98 -6.44 2.58 -10.50
N LEU A 99 -7.39 2.39 -9.58
CA LEU A 99 -8.78 2.85 -9.71
C LEU A 99 -8.90 4.38 -9.69
N GLU A 100 -8.21 5.06 -8.78
CA GLU A 100 -8.09 6.53 -8.77
C GLU A 100 -7.43 7.04 -10.06
N GLY A 101 -6.41 6.34 -10.56
CA GLY A 101 -5.79 6.62 -11.85
C GLY A 101 -6.78 6.53 -13.02
N MET A 102 -7.60 5.47 -13.07
CA MET A 102 -8.65 5.31 -14.07
C MET A 102 -9.70 6.42 -14.00
N PHE A 103 -10.15 6.79 -12.79
CA PHE A 103 -11.09 7.92 -12.63
C PHE A 103 -10.48 9.23 -13.10
N LYS A 104 -9.21 9.49 -12.79
CA LYS A 104 -8.51 10.69 -13.24
C LYS A 104 -8.42 10.74 -14.78
N LEU A 105 -8.21 9.59 -15.43
CA LEU A 105 -8.20 9.49 -16.89
C LEU A 105 -9.56 9.81 -17.51
N LEU A 106 -10.68 9.52 -16.83
CA LEU A 106 -12.02 9.84 -17.32
C LEU A 106 -12.27 11.35 -17.45
N TYR A 107 -11.70 12.16 -16.54
CA TYR A 107 -11.86 13.62 -16.52
C TYR A 107 -10.72 14.36 -17.24
N THR A 108 -9.72 13.66 -17.75
CA THR A 108 -8.59 14.28 -18.46
C THR A 108 -8.94 14.45 -19.94
N GLU A 109 -8.84 15.67 -20.48
CA GLU A 109 -9.07 15.91 -21.90
C GLU A 109 -8.06 15.18 -22.78
N GLN A 110 -8.56 14.48 -23.79
CA GLN A 110 -7.72 13.77 -24.74
C GLN A 110 -7.13 14.75 -25.76
N HIS A 111 -5.87 15.12 -25.58
CA HIS A 111 -5.13 15.86 -26.60
C HIS A 111 -4.52 14.93 -27.65
N ILE A 112 -4.58 15.33 -28.92
CA ILE A 112 -4.06 14.59 -30.08
C ILE A 112 -2.57 14.23 -29.91
N LYS A 113 -1.82 15.05 -29.18
CA LYS A 113 -0.38 14.83 -28.89
C LYS A 113 -0.12 13.74 -27.85
N ASN A 114 -1.12 13.32 -27.09
CA ASN A 114 -1.00 12.33 -26.01
C ASN A 114 -1.81 11.06 -26.31
N TYR A 115 -2.08 10.78 -27.59
CA TYR A 115 -2.77 9.58 -28.02
C TYR A 115 -1.96 8.33 -27.64
N MET A 116 -2.57 7.42 -26.88
CA MET A 116 -2.05 6.09 -26.58
C MET A 116 -2.97 5.05 -27.22
N PRO A 117 -2.45 4.17 -28.11
CA PRO A 117 -3.28 3.16 -28.78
C PRO A 117 -3.78 2.11 -27.76
N GLN A 118 -5.09 1.86 -27.78
CA GLN A 118 -5.72 0.76 -27.05
C GLN A 118 -6.18 -0.28 -28.07
N VAL A 119 -5.56 -1.47 -28.04
CA VAL A 119 -5.78 -2.51 -29.05
C VAL A 119 -6.51 -3.69 -28.42
N LEU A 120 -7.66 -4.03 -28.99
CA LEU A 120 -8.38 -5.27 -28.71
C LEU A 120 -7.98 -6.30 -29.76
N ALA A 121 -7.22 -7.31 -29.35
CA ALA A 121 -6.71 -8.36 -30.23
C ALA A 121 -7.60 -9.61 -30.16
N LEU A 122 -8.30 -9.90 -31.26
CA LEU A 122 -9.17 -11.08 -31.41
C LEU A 122 -8.37 -12.30 -31.88
N THR A 123 -7.35 -12.69 -31.11
CA THR A 123 -6.38 -13.72 -31.55
C THR A 123 -6.80 -15.14 -31.20
N GLY A 124 -7.82 -15.31 -30.35
CA GLY A 124 -8.05 -16.58 -29.68
C GLY A 124 -6.97 -16.86 -28.64
N ASN A 125 -6.60 -18.13 -28.46
CA ASN A 125 -5.58 -18.50 -27.49
C ASN A 125 -4.23 -17.82 -27.82
N PRO A 126 -3.69 -16.93 -26.95
CA PRO A 126 -2.44 -16.21 -27.21
C PRO A 126 -1.23 -17.14 -27.31
N VAL A 127 -1.27 -18.30 -26.63
CA VAL A 127 -0.21 -19.32 -26.71
C VAL A 127 -0.18 -19.98 -28.08
N ALA A 128 -1.33 -20.09 -28.76
CA ALA A 128 -1.41 -20.70 -30.09
C ALA A 128 -0.93 -19.75 -31.21
N ARG A 129 -0.92 -18.43 -30.98
CA ARG A 129 -0.53 -17.41 -31.97
C ARG A 129 0.33 -16.29 -31.36
N PRO A 130 1.53 -16.59 -30.86
CA PRO A 130 2.39 -15.59 -30.22
C PRO A 130 2.80 -14.46 -31.18
N ALA A 131 3.00 -14.76 -32.47
CA ALA A 131 3.42 -13.78 -33.47
C ALA A 131 2.47 -12.57 -33.59
N MET A 132 1.17 -12.76 -33.37
CA MET A 132 0.19 -11.67 -33.43
C MET A 132 0.25 -10.78 -32.18
N VAL A 133 0.52 -11.37 -31.02
CA VAL A 133 0.74 -10.62 -29.77
C VAL A 133 2.04 -9.82 -29.85
N ASP A 134 3.11 -10.41 -30.36
CA ASP A 134 4.41 -9.76 -30.53
C ASP A 134 4.37 -8.61 -31.55
N PHE A 135 3.61 -8.78 -32.64
CA PHE A 135 3.37 -7.71 -33.60
C PHE A 135 2.67 -6.51 -32.96
N ILE A 136 1.60 -6.75 -32.20
CA ILE A 136 0.85 -5.68 -31.53
C ILE A 136 1.68 -5.03 -30.41
N ASN A 137 2.49 -5.81 -29.70
CA ASN A 137 3.41 -5.31 -28.69
C ASN A 137 4.50 -4.41 -29.31
N SER A 138 5.04 -4.80 -30.47
CA SER A 138 6.00 -4.01 -31.25
C SER A 138 5.37 -2.71 -31.77
N PHE A 139 4.11 -2.76 -32.21
CA PHE A 139 3.36 -1.59 -32.66
C PHE A 139 3.06 -0.59 -31.53
N THR A 140 2.65 -1.08 -30.36
CA THR A 140 2.31 -0.26 -29.19
C THR A 140 3.54 0.21 -28.40
N LYS A 141 4.74 -0.28 -28.71
CA LYS A 141 6.03 0.07 -28.06
C LYS A 141 5.97 0.02 -26.52
N HIS A 142 5.20 -0.92 -25.97
CA HIS A 142 4.94 -1.08 -24.53
C HIS A 142 4.28 0.12 -23.83
N LYS A 143 3.66 1.05 -24.58
CA LYS A 143 3.07 2.29 -24.06
C LYS A 143 1.55 2.35 -24.22
N GLY A 144 0.92 1.25 -24.61
CA GLY A 144 -0.53 1.12 -24.84
C GLY A 144 -1.16 -0.02 -24.05
N LEU A 145 -2.49 -0.07 -24.06
CA LEU A 145 -3.26 -1.15 -23.45
C LEU A 145 -3.56 -2.20 -24.52
N LEU A 146 -3.14 -3.45 -24.29
CA LEU A 146 -3.47 -4.60 -25.13
C LEU A 146 -4.44 -5.51 -24.36
N ILE A 147 -5.62 -5.72 -24.92
CA ILE A 147 -6.61 -6.67 -24.41
C ILE A 147 -6.71 -7.82 -25.42
N VAL A 148 -6.47 -9.05 -24.97
CA VAL A 148 -6.58 -10.24 -25.82
C VAL A 148 -7.90 -10.95 -25.51
N GLN A 149 -8.74 -11.16 -26.52
CA GLN A 149 -9.99 -11.88 -26.38
C GLN A 149 -9.84 -13.32 -26.86
N ILE A 150 -10.16 -14.27 -25.98
CA ILE A 150 -10.19 -15.71 -26.26
C ILE A 150 -11.67 -16.13 -26.38
N PRO A 151 -12.16 -16.48 -27.59
CA PRO A 151 -13.50 -17.01 -27.74
C PRO A 151 -13.55 -18.42 -27.12
N ASN A 152 -14.51 -18.65 -26.23
CA ASN A 152 -14.70 -19.95 -25.60
C ASN A 152 -15.60 -20.80 -26.50
N ILE A 153 -14.99 -21.62 -27.37
CA ILE A 153 -15.69 -22.48 -28.33
C ILE A 153 -15.91 -23.85 -27.66
N THR A 154 -16.76 -23.93 -26.64
CA THR A 154 -17.11 -25.19 -25.96
C THR A 154 -18.55 -25.65 -26.21
N ASN A 155 -19.32 -24.99 -27.08
CA ASN A 155 -20.65 -25.44 -27.49
C ASN A 155 -20.93 -25.10 -28.97
N ALA A 156 -20.43 -25.95 -29.88
CA ALA A 156 -20.97 -26.09 -31.24
C ALA A 156 -21.07 -27.58 -31.56
#